data_AF-A0A924ZDC7-F1
#
_entry.id   AF-A0A924ZDC7-F1
#
_cell.length_a   1.000
_cell.length_b   1.000
_cell.length_c   1.000
_cell.angle_alpha   90.00
_cell.angle_beta   90.00
_cell.angle_gamma   90.00
#
_symmetry.space_group_name_H-M   'P 1'
#
loop_
_entity.id
_entity.type
_entity.pdbx_description
1 polymer ?
#
loop_
_entity_poly.entity_id
_entity_poly.type
_entity_poly.pdbx_seq_one_letter_code
_entity_poly.pdbx_strand_id
1 'polypeptide(L)' 'FVASSQERIDAAKEAWRAGDWRHGRFQLPKGDDGEFIPAPER' A
#
# COMPACT_ATOMS: atom_id res chain seq x y z
N PHE A 1 -4.86 2.59 6.99
CA PHE A 1 -4.93 1.17 7.40
C PHE A 1 -5.49 1.09 8.81
N VAL A 2 -6.42 0.16 9.05
CA VAL A 2 -7.00 -0.10 10.38
C VAL A 2 -6.76 -1.57 10.72
N ALA A 3 -6.13 -1.85 11.86
CA ALA A 3 -5.93 -3.20 12.36
C ALA A 3 -5.80 -3.19 13.89
N SER A 4 -6.03 -4.34 14.53
CA SER A 4 -5.93 -4.51 15.98
C SER A 4 -4.48 -4.58 16.51
N SER A 5 -3.48 -4.51 15.64
CA SER A 5 -2.06 -4.53 16.00
C SER A 5 -1.28 -3.51 15.19
N GLN A 6 -0.39 -2.78 15.87
CA GLN A 6 0.49 -1.78 15.29
C GLN A 6 1.40 -2.37 14.22
N GLU A 7 1.96 -3.55 14.46
CA GLU A 7 2.85 -4.25 13.53
C GLU A 7 2.15 -4.57 12.20
N ARG A 8 0.84 -4.90 12.26
CA ARG A 8 0.03 -5.13 11.06
C ARG A 8 -0.23 -3.84 10.28
N ILE A 9 -0.40 -2.72 10.99
CA ILE A 9 -0.57 -1.40 10.36
C ILE A 9 0.73 -0.99 9.66
N ASP A 10 1.88 -1.19 10.29
CA ASP A 10 3.17 -0.79 9.74
C ASP A 10 3.55 -1.64 8.53
N ALA A 11 3.33 -2.96 8.59
CA ALA A 11 3.51 -3.84 7.43
C ALA A 11 2.61 -3.47 6.24
N ALA A 12 1.39 -3.00 6.50
CA ALA A 12 0.46 -2.54 5.46
C ALA A 12 0.90 -1.20 4.84
N LYS A 13 1.41 -0.26 5.66
CA LYS A 13 1.98 1.00 5.18
C LYS A 13 3.20 0.77 4.28
N GLU A 14 4.11 -0.10 4.68
CA GLU A 14 5.29 -0.44 3.89
C GLU A 14 4.92 -1.13 2.57
N ALA A 15 3.96 -2.06 2.61
CA ALA A 15 3.46 -2.70 1.38
C ALA A 15 2.79 -1.71 0.42
N TRP A 16 2.11 -0.68 0.94
CA TRP A 16 1.53 0.39 0.14
C TRP A 16 2.61 1.32 -0.45
N ARG A 17 3.65 1.64 0.33
CA ARG A 17 4.80 2.44 -0.13
C ARG A 17 5.61 1.72 -1.20
N ALA A 18 5.78 0.41 -1.10
CA ALA A 18 6.51 -0.39 -2.07
C ALA A 18 5.87 -0.33 -3.47
N GLY A 19 4.57 -0.07 -3.57
CA GLY A 19 3.88 0.11 -4.84
C GLY A 19 3.93 -1.10 -5.78
N ASP A 20 4.16 -2.30 -5.23
CA ASP A 20 4.17 -3.54 -6.02
C ASP A 20 2.74 -4.02 -6.25
N TRP A 21 2.05 -3.43 -7.23
CA TRP A 21 0.66 -3.79 -7.55
C TRP A 21 0.51 -5.12 -8.28
N ARG A 22 1.62 -5.71 -8.73
CA ARG A 22 1.63 -6.95 -9.51
C ARG A 22 1.85 -8.18 -8.63
N HIS A 23 2.71 -8.08 -7.61
CA HIS A 23 3.03 -9.19 -6.71
C HIS A 23 2.91 -8.85 -5.22
N GLY A 24 2.61 -7.60 -4.88
CA GLY A 24 2.46 -7.14 -3.50
C GLY A 24 1.10 -7.47 -2.89
N ARG A 25 0.92 -7.05 -1.63
CA ARG A 25 -0.33 -7.30 -0.87
C ARG A 25 -1.55 -6.59 -1.45
N PHE A 26 -1.36 -5.55 -2.23
CA PHE A 26 -2.42 -4.76 -2.84
C PHE A 26 -2.34 -4.95 -4.35
N GLN A 27 -3.47 -5.27 -4.97
CA GLN A 27 -3.58 -5.33 -6.42
C GLN A 27 -4.51 -4.20 -6.86
N LEU A 28 -4.01 -3.33 -7.73
CA LEU A 28 -4.84 -2.30 -8.33
C LEU A 28 -5.61 -2.88 -9.52
N PRO A 29 -6.86 -2.45 -9.74
CA PRO A 29 -7.56 -2.70 -10.98
C PRO A 29 -6.73 -2.24 -12.19
N LYS A 30 -6.84 -2.96 -13.31
CA LYS A 30 -6.10 -2.62 -14.53
C LYS A 30 -6.47 -1.20 -14.99
N GLY A 31 -5.46 -0.32 -15.07
CA GLY A 31 -5.62 1.08 -15.49
C GLY A 31 -5.78 2.08 -14.35
N ASP A 32 -5.74 1.62 -13.10
CA ASP A 32 -5.88 2.44 -11.88
C ASP A 32 -4.51 2.80 -11.25
N ASP A 33 -3.41 2.51 -11.96
CA ASP A 33 -2.04 2.86 -11.57
C ASP A 33 -1.69 4.33 -11.83
N GLY A 34 -2.53 5.05 -12.60
CA GLY A 34 -2.35 6.47 -12.93
C GLY A 34 -2.70 7.46 -11.81
N GLU A 35 -3.53 7.05 -10.83
CA GLU A 35 -3.94 7.87 -9.69
C GLU A 35 -3.26 7.45 -8.37
N PHE A 36 -2.19 6.66 -8.44
CA PHE A 36 -1.46 6.27 -7.25
C PHE A 36 -0.89 7.48 -6.50
N ILE A 37 -1.35 7.70 -5.27
CA ILE A 37 -0.80 8.71 -4.36
C ILE A 37 0.16 8.01 -3.39
N PRO A 38 1.47 8.26 -3.49
CA PRO A 38 2.43 7.73 -2.54
C PRO A 38 2.14 8.27 -1.14
N ALA A 39 2.38 7.45 -0.11
CA ALA A 39 2.28 7.93 1.25
C ALA A 39 3.30 9.06 1.49
N PRO A 40 2.93 10.14 2.20
CA PRO A 40 3.83 11.25 2.45
C PRO A 40 5.14 10.79 3.10
N GLU A 41 6.24 11.41 2.70
CA GLU A 41 7.48 11.40 3.48
C GLU A 41 7.23 12.20 4.77
N ARG A 42 7.75 11.69 5.89
CA ARG A 42 7.40 12.11 7.25
C ARG A 42 7.51 13.61 7.50
#